data_AF-A0A7K2AIR6-F1
#
_entry.id   AF-A0A7K2AIR6-F1
#
_cell.length_a   1.000
_cell.length_b   1.000
_cell.length_c   1.000
_cell.angle_alpha   90.00
_cell.angle_beta   90.00
_cell.angle_gamma   90.00
#
_symmetry.space_group_name_H-M   'P 1'
#
loop_
_entity.id
_entity.type
_entity.pdbx_description
1 polymer ?
#
loop_
_entity_poly.entity_id
_entity_poly.type
_entity_poly.pdbx_seq_one_letter_code
_entity_poly.pdbx_strand_id
1 'polypeptide(L)'
;MVRLQLGEGDETSAVSYQLVNTPLVDRIYVVKAPDAGLILDLHVSEPVSARMIASSAPATLTLDLRAGNIPFSRTPVVGAAAVLFLPSSREAIHYPFTVNGYLRPGIDESVATLTGPDGAATEARFPLAGADDLWSSFVAVFLEGPTGWATLQVEDAQARVFFEN
;
A
#
# COMPACT_ATOMS: atom_id res chain seq x y z
N MET A 1 5.44 -5.96 -6.43
CA MET A 1 4.60 -6.30 -5.26
C MET A 1 3.68 -7.44 -5.65
N VAL A 2 3.53 -8.45 -4.81
CA VAL A 2 2.51 -9.49 -4.94
C VAL A 2 1.43 -9.22 -3.88
N ARG A 3 0.17 -9.10 -4.30
CA ARG A 3 -0.98 -8.88 -3.42
C ARG A 3 -1.86 -10.12 -3.38
N LEU A 4 -2.22 -10.56 -2.19
CA LEU A 4 -3.11 -11.69 -1.95
C LEU A 4 -4.27 -11.23 -1.07
N GLN A 5 -5.50 -11.49 -1.50
CA GLN A 5 -6.68 -11.27 -0.68
C GLN A 5 -7.02 -12.56 0.08
N LEU A 6 -7.14 -12.47 1.40
CA LEU A 6 -7.58 -13.57 2.25
C LEU A 6 -9.13 -13.60 2.22
N GLY A 7 -9.72 -14.80 2.22
CA GLY A 7 -11.16 -14.97 2.06
C GLY A 7 -11.97 -14.36 3.21
N GLU A 8 -13.26 -14.09 2.95
CA GLU A 8 -14.21 -13.64 3.98
C GLU A 8 -14.35 -14.72 5.08
N GLY A 9 -14.08 -14.34 6.33
CA GLY A 9 -14.18 -15.22 7.50
C GLY A 9 -13.00 -15.15 8.49
N ASP A 10 -11.87 -14.56 8.09
CA ASP A 10 -10.64 -14.51 8.90
C ASP A 10 -10.49 -13.26 9.78
N GLU A 11 -11.52 -12.42 9.90
CA GLU A 11 -11.45 -11.15 10.67
C GLU A 11 -11.25 -11.34 12.18
N THR A 12 -11.43 -12.56 12.68
CA THR A 12 -11.21 -12.93 14.09
C THR A 12 -9.98 -13.82 14.30
N SER A 13 -9.24 -14.12 13.24
CA SER A 13 -8.04 -14.97 13.29
C SER A 13 -6.81 -14.14 13.59
N ALA A 14 -6.05 -14.52 14.63
CA ALA A 14 -4.73 -13.96 14.85
C ALA A 14 -3.82 -14.35 13.68
N VAL A 15 -3.48 -13.39 12.81
CA VAL A 15 -2.58 -13.62 11.68
C VAL A 15 -1.15 -13.55 12.20
N SER A 16 -0.51 -14.70 12.26
CA SER A 16 0.94 -14.77 12.40
C SER A 16 1.56 -15.06 11.04
N TYR A 17 2.68 -14.41 10.74
CA TYR A 17 3.48 -14.71 9.57
C TYR A 17 4.90 -15.02 9.99
N GLN A 18 5.52 -15.98 9.30
CA GLN A 18 6.93 -16.27 9.43
C GLN A 18 7.57 -16.03 8.07
N LEU A 19 8.38 -14.98 7.97
CA LEU A 19 9.25 -14.83 6.83
C LEU A 19 10.38 -15.85 6.97
N VAL A 20 10.44 -16.80 6.05
CA VAL A 20 11.68 -17.54 5.81
C VAL A 20 12.59 -16.57 5.08
N ASN A 21 13.79 -16.31 5.60
CA ASN A 21 14.74 -15.35 5.02
C ASN A 21 15.02 -15.73 3.56
N THR A 22 14.36 -15.06 2.62
CA THR A 22 14.54 -15.27 1.18
C THR A 22 15.08 -13.99 0.56
N PRO A 23 15.98 -14.09 -0.43
CA PRO A 23 16.46 -12.90 -1.16
C PRO A 23 15.37 -12.25 -2.03
N LEU A 24 14.21 -12.89 -2.18
CA LEU A 24 13.13 -12.45 -3.07
C LEU A 24 12.11 -11.52 -2.41
N VAL A 25 11.99 -11.56 -1.08
CA VAL A 25 10.99 -10.79 -0.33
C VAL A 25 11.69 -9.84 0.61
N ASP A 26 11.51 -8.54 0.37
CA ASP A 26 12.06 -7.48 1.21
C ASP A 26 11.17 -7.24 2.43
N ARG A 27 9.84 -7.22 2.23
CA ARG A 27 8.86 -6.88 3.28
C ARG A 27 7.55 -7.62 3.08
N ILE A 28 6.86 -7.87 4.19
CA ILE A 28 5.51 -8.44 4.23
C ILE A 28 4.63 -7.48 5.02
N TYR A 29 3.44 -7.21 4.49
CA TYR A 29 2.42 -6.40 5.14
C TYR A 29 1.13 -7.20 5.23
N VAL A 30 0.61 -7.34 6.45
CA VAL A 30 -0.76 -7.83 6.68
C VAL A 30 -1.62 -6.60 6.91
N VAL A 31 -2.54 -6.38 5.98
CA VAL A 31 -3.32 -5.15 5.86
C VAL A 31 -4.79 -5.48 6.04
N LYS A 32 -5.46 -4.76 6.93
CA LYS A 32 -6.91 -4.74 7.03
C LYS A 32 -7.48 -3.71 6.06
N ALA A 33 -8.36 -4.15 5.18
CA ALA A 33 -9.08 -3.30 4.25
C ALA A 33 -10.58 -3.32 4.58
N PRO A 34 -11.23 -2.15 4.77
CA PRO A 34 -12.63 -2.08 5.19
C PRO A 34 -13.60 -2.92 4.36
N ASP A 35 -13.37 -3.02 3.04
CA ASP A 35 -14.28 -3.69 2.10
C ASP A 35 -13.71 -5.00 1.51
N ALA A 36 -12.44 -5.31 1.78
CA ALA A 36 -11.74 -6.43 1.14
C ALA A 36 -11.24 -7.48 2.15
N GLY A 37 -11.53 -7.29 3.45
CA GLY A 37 -11.05 -8.15 4.52
C GLY A 37 -9.54 -8.00 4.73
N LEU A 38 -8.84 -9.12 4.89
CA LEU A 38 -7.40 -9.12 5.09
C LEU A 38 -6.65 -9.27 3.76
N ILE A 39 -5.60 -8.47 3.59
CA ILE A 39 -4.73 -8.47 2.42
C ILE A 39 -3.30 -8.76 2.89
N LEU A 40 -2.62 -9.66 2.20
CA LEU A 40 -1.20 -9.92 2.36
C LEU A 40 -0.44 -9.33 1.16
N ASP A 41 0.34 -8.29 1.42
CA ASP A 41 1.22 -7.67 0.43
C ASP A 41 2.68 -8.08 0.65
N LEU A 42 3.28 -8.65 -0.39
CA LEU A 42 4.70 -8.99 -0.42
C LEU A 42 5.44 -8.00 -1.33
N HIS A 43 6.37 -7.27 -0.73
CA HIS A 43 7.30 -6.41 -1.46
C HIS A 43 8.49 -7.27 -1.85
N VAL A 44 8.69 -7.39 -3.16
CA VAL A 44 9.68 -8.29 -3.76
C VAL A 44 10.80 -7.48 -4.38
N SER A 45 12.02 -7.98 -4.24
CA SER A 45 13.25 -7.33 -4.70
C SER A 45 13.42 -7.40 -6.23
N GLU A 46 12.76 -8.36 -6.88
CA GLU A 46 12.78 -8.56 -8.33
C GLU A 46 11.41 -9.08 -8.85
N PRO A 47 11.18 -9.10 -10.17
CA PRO A 47 9.98 -9.71 -10.72
C PRO A 47 9.91 -11.21 -10.37
N VAL A 48 8.80 -11.62 -9.76
CA VAL A 48 8.58 -13.01 -9.34
C VAL A 48 7.31 -13.60 -9.94
N SER A 49 7.30 -14.91 -10.09
CA SER A 49 6.10 -15.72 -10.23
C SER A 49 5.73 -16.30 -8.87
N ALA A 50 4.43 -16.26 -8.52
CA ALA A 50 3.94 -16.72 -7.23
C ALA A 50 2.90 -17.84 -7.42
N ARG A 51 2.99 -18.88 -6.61
CA ARG A 51 1.98 -19.94 -6.51
C ARG A 51 1.52 -20.08 -5.06
N MET A 52 0.22 -20.03 -4.85
CA MET A 52 -0.40 -20.18 -3.53
C MET A 52 -0.91 -21.61 -3.34
N ILE A 53 -0.70 -22.16 -2.16
CA ILE A 53 -1.22 -23.45 -1.71
C ILE A 53 -1.87 -23.24 -0.34
N ALA A 54 -3.17 -23.51 -0.25
CA ALA A 54 -3.91 -23.44 1.01
C ALA A 54 -4.03 -24.81 1.66
N SER A 55 -3.84 -24.87 2.98
CA SER A 55 -4.11 -26.02 3.85
C SER A 55 -5.10 -25.59 4.93
N SER A 56 -5.98 -26.49 5.37
CA SER A 56 -7.05 -26.18 6.33
C SER A 56 -6.84 -26.77 7.73
N ALA A 57 -5.79 -27.55 7.96
CA ALA A 57 -5.55 -28.20 9.26
C ALA A 57 -4.04 -28.31 9.60
N PRO A 58 -3.42 -27.28 10.22
CA PRO A 58 -3.97 -25.95 10.53
C PRO A 58 -4.17 -25.08 9.28
N ALA A 59 -5.03 -24.06 9.37
CA ALA A 59 -5.23 -23.07 8.32
C ALA A 59 -3.89 -22.39 7.99
N THR A 60 -3.33 -22.71 6.83
CA THR A 60 -1.99 -22.25 6.42
C THR A 60 -2.02 -21.88 4.95
N LEU A 61 -1.45 -20.72 4.62
CA LEU A 61 -1.18 -20.31 3.25
C LEU A 61 0.32 -20.41 2.99
N THR A 62 0.69 -21.27 2.05
CA THR A 62 2.07 -21.38 1.57
C THR A 62 2.20 -20.67 0.23
N LEU A 63 3.18 -19.77 0.13
CA LEU A 63 3.50 -19.06 -1.10
C LEU A 63 4.85 -19.57 -1.64
N ASP A 64 4.84 -20.22 -2.78
CA ASP A 64 6.05 -20.57 -3.55
C ASP A 64 6.38 -19.40 -4.49
N LEU A 65 7.54 -18.79 -4.29
CA LEU A 65 8.03 -17.65 -5.08
C LEU A 65 9.22 -18.10 -5.93
N ARG A 66 9.19 -17.73 -7.21
CA ARG A 66 10.28 -17.98 -8.16
C ARG A 66 10.67 -16.69 -8.85
N ALA A 67 11.98 -16.44 -8.92
CA ALA A 67 12.52 -15.34 -9.71
C ALA A 67 12.15 -15.49 -11.20
N GLY A 68 12.00 -14.36 -11.88
CA GLY A 68 11.65 -14.31 -13.28
C GLY A 68 10.15 -14.08 -13.49
N ASN A 69 9.84 -12.93 -14.08
CA ASN A 69 8.57 -12.59 -14.73
C ASN A 69 8.68 -11.20 -15.40
N ILE A 70 7.58 -10.72 -15.97
CA ILE A 70 7.43 -9.31 -16.37
C ILE A 70 7.46 -8.44 -15.10
N PRO A 71 8.28 -7.39 -15.04
CA PRO A 71 8.29 -6.46 -13.92
C PRO A 71 6.90 -5.87 -13.66
N PHE A 72 6.51 -5.83 -12.39
CA PHE A 72 5.36 -5.03 -11.98
C PHE A 72 5.63 -3.58 -12.36
N SER A 73 4.66 -2.93 -13.01
CA SER A 73 4.83 -1.56 -13.52
C SER A 73 4.88 -0.49 -12.44
N ARG A 74 4.64 -0.84 -11.17
CA ARG A 74 4.53 0.11 -10.05
C ARG A 74 5.29 -0.41 -8.84
N THR A 75 6.29 0.35 -8.42
CA THR A 75 6.95 0.17 -7.12
C THR A 75 6.26 1.08 -6.11
N PRO A 76 5.73 0.55 -5.01
CA PRO A 76 5.15 1.39 -3.97
C PRO A 76 6.20 2.31 -3.35
N VAL A 77 5.78 3.47 -2.86
CA VAL A 77 6.64 4.36 -2.07
C VAL A 77 6.53 3.93 -0.63
N VAL A 78 7.66 3.62 0.00
CA VAL A 78 7.68 2.91 1.28
C VAL A 78 8.37 3.77 2.35
N GLY A 79 7.58 4.25 3.31
CA GLY A 79 8.03 4.78 4.59
C GLY A 79 8.01 3.71 5.70
N ALA A 80 8.36 4.11 6.92
CA ALA A 80 8.25 3.32 8.13
C ALA A 80 6.82 3.35 8.70
N ALA A 81 6.07 4.44 8.53
CA ALA A 81 4.69 4.57 8.99
C ALA A 81 3.65 4.43 7.87
N ALA A 82 4.04 4.66 6.61
CA ALA A 82 3.13 4.62 5.47
C ALA A 82 3.71 3.88 4.26
N VAL A 83 2.82 3.30 3.44
CA VAL A 83 3.13 2.86 2.08
C VAL A 83 2.11 3.42 1.10
N LEU A 84 2.59 4.00 0.00
CA LEU A 84 1.77 4.66 -1.00
C LEU A 84 1.76 3.89 -2.32
N PHE A 85 0.58 3.74 -2.88
CA PHE A 85 0.33 3.21 -4.22
C PHE A 85 -0.01 4.36 -5.15
N LEU A 86 0.95 4.70 -6.00
CA LEU A 86 0.79 5.80 -6.96
C LEU A 86 0.34 5.29 -8.33
N PRO A 87 -0.29 6.18 -9.12
CA PRO A 87 -0.41 6.00 -10.57
C PRO A 87 0.93 5.63 -11.21
N SER A 88 0.90 4.97 -12.37
CA SER A 88 2.15 4.68 -13.05
C SER A 88 2.82 5.99 -13.47
N SER A 89 4.14 6.09 -13.37
CA SER A 89 4.90 7.34 -13.65
C SER A 89 4.81 7.84 -15.09
N ARG A 90 4.10 7.11 -15.97
CA ARG A 90 3.87 7.45 -17.37
C ARG A 90 2.50 8.10 -17.63
N GLU A 91 1.64 8.14 -16.61
CA GLU A 91 0.32 8.74 -16.71
C GLU A 91 0.35 10.13 -16.09
N ALA A 92 -0.16 11.11 -16.83
CA ALA A 92 -0.49 12.41 -16.28
C ALA A 92 -1.53 12.23 -15.17
N ILE A 93 -1.33 12.92 -14.05
CA ILE A 93 -2.29 12.90 -12.94
C ILE A 93 -3.21 14.10 -13.09
N HIS A 94 -4.52 13.86 -13.01
CA HIS A 94 -5.55 14.90 -13.03
C HIS A 94 -6.39 14.84 -11.76
N TYR A 95 -7.08 15.93 -11.46
CA TYR A 95 -8.07 15.97 -10.40
C TYR A 95 -9.44 15.46 -10.88
N PRO A 96 -10.24 14.79 -10.03
CA PRO A 96 -9.90 14.40 -8.65
C PRO A 96 -8.81 13.32 -8.62
N PHE A 97 -7.85 13.50 -7.72
CA PHE A 97 -6.71 12.61 -7.57
C PHE A 97 -6.87 11.75 -6.31
N THR A 98 -6.78 10.44 -6.50
CA THR A 98 -6.87 9.47 -5.40
C THR A 98 -5.50 8.85 -5.11
N VAL A 99 -5.10 8.92 -3.85
CA VAL A 99 -3.96 8.19 -3.30
C VAL A 99 -4.48 7.04 -2.47
N ASN A 100 -4.00 5.84 -2.77
CA ASN A 100 -4.29 4.66 -1.98
C ASN A 100 -3.01 4.23 -1.27
N GLY A 101 -3.14 3.57 -0.12
CA GLY A 101 -2.01 3.10 0.63
C GLY A 101 -2.41 2.31 1.85
N TYR A 102 -1.44 2.07 2.71
CA TYR A 102 -1.71 1.59 4.06
C TYR A 102 -0.81 2.28 5.08
N LEU A 103 -1.31 2.36 6.31
CA LEU A 103 -0.65 2.97 7.45
C LEU A 103 -0.39 1.92 8.53
N ARG A 104 0.70 2.12 9.27
CA ARG A 104 1.09 1.23 10.36
C ARG A 104 -0.01 1.14 11.43
N PRO A 105 -0.03 0.08 12.26
CA PRO A 105 -1.00 -0.04 13.35
C PRO A 105 -0.95 1.15 14.32
N GLY A 106 -2.09 1.41 14.99
CA GLY A 106 -2.21 2.44 16.03
C GLY A 106 -2.37 3.88 15.51
N ILE A 107 -2.83 4.06 14.26
CA ILE A 107 -3.16 5.37 13.68
C ILE A 107 -4.67 5.37 13.37
N ASP A 108 -5.41 6.29 14.00
CA ASP A 108 -6.88 6.42 13.84
C ASP A 108 -7.28 7.44 12.76
N GLU A 109 -6.42 8.42 12.51
CA GLU A 109 -6.60 9.46 11.50
C GLU A 109 -5.23 9.86 10.96
N SER A 110 -5.16 10.19 9.67
CA SER A 110 -3.96 10.77 9.06
C SER A 110 -4.34 11.80 8.01
N VAL A 111 -3.33 12.52 7.52
CA VAL A 111 -3.46 13.57 6.51
C VAL A 111 -2.50 13.28 5.37
N ALA A 112 -3.03 13.29 4.16
CA ALA A 112 -2.22 13.35 2.95
C ALA A 112 -2.07 14.82 2.55
N THR A 113 -0.84 15.23 2.23
CA THR A 113 -0.53 16.60 1.84
C THR A 113 0.09 16.63 0.45
N LEU A 114 -0.44 17.47 -0.43
CA LEU A 114 0.19 17.88 -1.69
C LEU A 114 0.82 19.25 -1.50
N THR A 115 2.12 19.38 -1.71
CA THR A 115 2.84 20.67 -1.66
C THR A 115 3.34 21.05 -3.04
N GLY A 116 2.85 22.16 -3.57
CA GLY A 116 3.26 22.74 -4.86
C GLY A 116 4.66 23.37 -4.81
N PRO A 117 5.19 23.81 -5.97
CA PRO A 117 6.53 24.41 -6.06
C PRO A 117 6.61 25.81 -5.43
N ASP A 118 5.47 26.48 -5.26
CA ASP A 118 5.29 27.75 -4.54
C ASP A 118 5.18 27.57 -3.01
N GLY A 119 5.16 26.32 -2.53
CA GLY A 119 4.97 25.97 -1.13
C GLY A 119 3.50 25.94 -0.69
N ALA A 120 2.54 26.17 -1.59
CA ALA A 120 1.13 26.01 -1.27
C ALA A 120 0.81 24.54 -1.00
N ALA A 121 0.09 24.28 0.08
CA ALA A 121 -0.28 22.93 0.51
C ALA A 121 -1.79 22.70 0.38
N THR A 122 -2.16 21.55 -0.17
CA THR A 122 -3.53 21.03 -0.14
C THR A 122 -3.55 19.77 0.69
N GLU A 123 -4.52 19.65 1.60
CA GLU A 123 -4.64 18.54 2.53
C GLU A 123 -5.88 17.71 2.24
N ALA A 124 -5.74 16.39 2.32
CA ALA A 124 -6.84 15.43 2.36
C ALA A 124 -6.75 14.64 3.66
N ARG A 125 -7.66 14.91 4.60
CA ARG A 125 -7.80 14.15 5.86
C ARG A 125 -8.64 12.90 5.61
N PHE A 126 -8.28 11.80 6.23
CA PHE A 126 -9.04 10.56 6.13
C PHE A 126 -9.00 9.77 7.45
N PRO A 127 -10.16 9.24 7.90
CA PRO A 127 -10.21 8.35 9.05
C PRO A 127 -9.70 6.96 8.68
N LEU A 128 -9.20 6.23 9.68
CA LEU A 128 -8.83 4.83 9.56
C LEU A 128 -9.73 4.01 10.49
N ALA A 129 -10.26 2.90 9.97
CA ALA A 129 -10.86 1.86 10.81
C ALA A 129 -9.75 0.93 11.31
N GLY A 130 -8.76 1.52 12.00
CA GLY A 130 -7.51 0.86 12.36
C GLY A 130 -7.69 -0.32 13.31
N ALA A 131 -6.82 -1.31 13.20
CA ALA A 131 -6.59 -2.31 14.24
C ALA A 131 -5.25 -2.02 14.93
N ASP A 132 -5.13 -2.36 16.21
CA ASP A 132 -3.92 -2.10 17.01
C ASP A 132 -2.70 -2.92 16.55
N ASP A 133 -2.91 -3.98 15.77
CA ASP A 133 -1.92 -4.98 15.42
C ASP A 133 -1.68 -5.16 13.90
N LEU A 134 -2.56 -4.63 13.05
CA LEU A 134 -2.48 -4.75 11.60
C LEU A 134 -2.35 -3.41 10.90
N TRP A 135 -1.68 -3.42 9.74
CA TRP A 135 -1.66 -2.25 8.87
C TRP A 135 -3.08 -1.97 8.37
N SER A 136 -3.42 -0.71 8.15
CA SER A 136 -4.77 -0.32 7.77
C SER A 136 -4.76 0.38 6.43
N SER A 137 -5.55 -0.11 5.48
CA SER A 137 -5.64 0.54 4.17
C SER A 137 -6.35 1.89 4.27
N PHE A 138 -5.94 2.84 3.45
CA PHE A 138 -6.62 4.12 3.33
C PHE A 138 -6.84 4.54 1.88
N VAL A 139 -7.77 5.48 1.72
CA VAL A 139 -8.04 6.21 0.48
C VAL A 139 -8.08 7.69 0.82
N ALA A 140 -7.19 8.47 0.22
CA ALA A 140 -7.18 9.93 0.32
C ALA A 140 -7.54 10.53 -1.04
N VAL A 141 -8.49 11.47 -1.06
CA VAL A 141 -9.00 12.08 -2.29
C VAL A 141 -8.74 13.58 -2.26
N PHE A 142 -8.02 14.06 -3.27
CA PHE A 142 -7.83 15.48 -3.54
C PHE A 142 -8.78 15.89 -4.67
N LEU A 143 -9.70 16.81 -4.37
CA LEU A 143 -10.64 17.34 -5.38
C LEU A 143 -9.99 18.40 -6.28
N GLU A 144 -8.96 19.06 -5.76
CA GLU A 144 -8.18 20.10 -6.41
C GLU A 144 -6.79 20.16 -5.75
N GLY A 145 -5.89 20.98 -6.28
CA GLY A 145 -4.58 21.21 -5.70
C GLY A 145 -3.59 21.85 -6.68
N PRO A 146 -2.27 21.76 -6.41
CA PRO A 146 -1.25 22.39 -7.24
C PRO A 146 -1.17 21.77 -8.64
N THR A 147 -0.85 22.60 -9.63
CA THR A 147 -0.53 22.15 -10.99
C THR A 147 0.98 22.03 -11.20
N GLY A 148 1.39 21.16 -12.12
CA GLY A 148 2.80 20.83 -12.34
C GLY A 148 3.36 19.91 -11.26
N TRP A 149 4.65 20.07 -10.96
CA TRP A 149 5.32 19.21 -9.98
C TRP A 149 4.89 19.53 -8.56
N ALA A 150 4.38 18.53 -7.85
CA ALA A 150 4.06 18.59 -6.44
C ALA A 150 4.72 17.45 -5.66
N THR A 151 4.83 17.65 -4.36
CA THR A 151 5.25 16.65 -3.40
C THR A 151 4.01 16.10 -2.70
N LEU A 152 3.77 14.81 -2.84
CA LEU A 152 2.82 14.07 -2.02
C LEU A 152 3.53 13.55 -0.76
N GLN A 153 2.93 13.76 0.40
CA GLN A 153 3.37 13.22 1.66
C GLN A 153 2.20 12.60 2.43
N VAL A 154 2.43 11.43 3.03
CA VAL A 154 1.55 10.83 4.05
C VAL A 154 2.47 10.23 5.11
N GLU A 155 2.32 10.68 6.36
CA GLU A 155 3.29 10.40 7.43
C GLU A 155 4.74 10.68 6.96
N ASP A 156 5.57 9.64 6.90
CA ASP A 156 6.97 9.69 6.48
C ASP A 156 7.20 9.19 5.04
N ALA A 157 6.15 8.74 4.34
CA ALA A 157 6.25 8.37 2.94
C ALA A 157 6.05 9.59 2.04
N GLN A 158 6.97 9.79 1.09
CA GLN A 158 7.00 10.96 0.23
C GLN A 158 7.27 10.59 -1.23
N ALA A 159 6.56 11.24 -2.14
CA ALA A 159 6.70 11.04 -3.57
C ALA A 159 6.59 12.35 -4.35
N ARG A 160 7.27 12.42 -5.49
CA ARG A 160 7.06 13.50 -6.46
C ARG A 160 6.03 13.06 -7.50
N VAL A 161 5.05 13.91 -7.72
CA VAL A 161 3.93 13.69 -8.65
C VAL A 161 3.79 14.90 -9.56
N PHE A 162 3.33 14.69 -10.79
CA PHE A 162 3.12 15.75 -11.76
C PHE A 162 1.64 15.81 -12.13
N PHE A 163 1.02 16.97 -11.88
CA PHE A 163 -0.37 17.25 -12.21
C PHE A 163 -0.48 18.05 -13.51
N GLU A 164 -1.24 17.54 -14.46
CA GLU A 164 -1.58 18.29 -15.68
C GLU A 164 -2.74 19.25 -15.41
N ASN A 165 -2.73 20.39 -16.10
CA ASN A 165 -3.80 21.39 -16.07
C ASN A 165 -5.11 20.87 -16.67
#